data_AF-A0A949NHY9-F1
#
_entry.id   AF-A0A949NHY9-F1
#
_cell.length_a   1.000
_cell.length_b   1.000
_cell.length_c   1.000
_cell.angle_alpha   90.00
_cell.angle_beta   90.00
_cell.angle_gamma   90.00
#
_symmetry.space_group_name_H-M   'P 1'
#
loop_
_entity.id
_entity.type
_entity.pdbx_description
1 polymer ?
#
loop_
_entity_poly.entity_id
_entity_poly.type
_entity_poly.pdbx_seq_one_letter_code
_entity_poly.pdbx_strand_id
1 'polypeptide(L)'
;MMMAEKFEFELVFALPDGEHDAFELSDAVFEAGYQDAIIGSGDPRLLAVELEVDGDDAETVILTVARSLLKHLPKGTALREVRPDLVSLADVAERLEVRRQALQHV
;
A
#
# COMPACT_ATOMS: atom_id res chain seq x y z
N MET A 1 19.06 -8.97 19.82
CA MET A 1 17.72 -8.37 19.71
C MET A 1 17.73 -7.60 18.42
N MET A 2 17.02 -8.10 17.39
CA MET A 2 16.81 -7.31 16.17
C MET A 2 15.89 -6.16 16.60
N MET A 3 16.39 -4.94 16.56
CA MET A 3 15.61 -3.74 16.84
C MET A 3 14.76 -3.56 15.60
N ALA A 4 13.46 -3.79 15.70
CA ALA A 4 12.57 -3.39 14.61
C ALA A 4 12.63 -1.86 14.54
N GLU A 5 13.03 -1.34 13.39
CA GLU A 5 13.01 0.09 13.12
C GLU A 5 11.60 0.47 12.68
N LYS A 6 11.15 1.63 13.12
CA LYS A 6 9.83 2.14 12.82
C LYS A 6 9.88 2.98 11.56
N PHE A 7 9.14 2.58 10.54
CA PHE A 7 9.12 3.24 9.24
C PHE A 7 7.78 3.94 9.04
N GLU A 8 7.82 5.26 8.95
CA GLU A 8 6.69 6.10 8.56
C GLU A 8 6.76 6.37 7.06
N PHE A 9 5.69 6.05 6.34
CA PHE A 9 5.59 6.28 4.91
C PHE A 9 4.14 6.37 4.44
N GLU A 10 3.96 7.03 3.31
CA GLU A 10 2.72 7.20 2.56
C GLU A 10 2.81 6.44 1.24
N LEU A 11 1.78 5.64 0.97
CA LEU A 11 1.58 4.96 -0.29
C LEU A 11 0.42 5.60 -1.04
N VAL A 12 0.70 6.14 -2.23
CA VAL A 12 -0.31 6.69 -3.11
C VAL A 12 -0.69 5.64 -4.13
N PHE A 13 -1.92 5.20 -4.10
CA PHE A 13 -2.49 4.25 -5.05
C PHE A 13 -3.34 4.97 -6.09
N ALA A 14 -3.17 4.60 -7.35
CA ALA A 14 -4.09 4.95 -8.42
C ALA A 14 -5.24 3.95 -8.44
N LEU A 15 -6.45 4.46 -8.26
CA LEU A 15 -7.70 3.70 -8.33
C LEU A 15 -8.15 3.60 -9.80
N PRO A 16 -8.83 2.50 -10.18
CA PRO A 16 -9.41 2.35 -11.51
C PRO A 16 -10.55 3.36 -11.72
N ASP A 17 -10.92 3.62 -12.98
CA ASP A 17 -12.04 4.52 -13.28
C ASP A 17 -13.36 3.92 -12.74
N GLY A 18 -14.06 4.69 -11.92
CA GLY A 18 -15.23 4.25 -11.15
C GLY A 18 -15.54 5.19 -10.01
N GLU A 19 -16.69 4.99 -9.37
CA GLU A 19 -17.06 5.68 -8.13
C GLU A 19 -16.54 4.82 -6.97
N HIS A 20 -15.49 5.28 -6.28
CA HIS A 20 -14.94 4.62 -5.10
C HIS A 20 -15.31 5.44 -3.88
N ASP A 21 -16.10 4.87 -2.99
CA ASP A 21 -16.48 5.56 -1.77
C ASP A 21 -15.28 5.63 -0.80
N ALA A 22 -15.03 6.81 -0.24
CA ALA A 22 -13.91 7.03 0.66
C ALA A 22 -14.02 6.19 1.95
N PHE A 23 -15.24 5.91 2.43
CA PHE A 23 -15.45 5.02 3.57
C PHE A 23 -15.17 3.57 3.20
N GLU A 24 -15.56 3.10 2.01
CA GLU A 24 -15.22 1.73 1.57
C GLU A 24 -13.71 1.53 1.43
N LEU A 25 -13.00 2.51 0.88
CA LEU A 25 -11.54 2.48 0.81
C LEU A 25 -10.91 2.50 2.20
N SER A 26 -11.50 3.25 3.13
CA SER A 26 -11.03 3.30 4.51
C SER A 26 -11.22 1.99 5.24
N ASP A 27 -12.40 1.39 5.09
CA ASP A 27 -12.73 0.08 5.67
C ASP A 27 -11.78 -1.00 5.14
N ALA A 28 -11.47 -0.99 3.83
CA ALA A 28 -10.51 -1.91 3.22
C ALA A 28 -9.09 -1.81 3.82
N VAL A 29 -8.64 -0.60 4.15
CA VAL A 29 -7.33 -0.39 4.81
C VAL A 29 -7.37 -0.89 6.26
N PHE A 30 -8.47 -0.67 6.97
CA PHE A 30 -8.64 -1.15 8.34
C PHE A 30 -8.72 -2.67 8.42
N GLU A 31 -9.46 -3.30 7.50
CA GLU A 31 -9.55 -4.77 7.35
C GLU A 31 -8.19 -5.40 6.98
N ALA A 32 -7.33 -4.66 6.28
CA ALA A 32 -5.96 -5.08 5.99
C ALA A 32 -5.04 -5.08 7.22
N GLY A 33 -5.52 -4.58 8.36
CA GLY A 33 -4.80 -4.53 9.64
C GLY A 33 -4.13 -3.19 9.95
N TYR A 34 -4.41 -2.13 9.18
CA TYR A 34 -3.81 -0.81 9.34
C TYR A 34 -4.83 0.20 9.87
N GLN A 35 -5.30 -0.01 11.09
CA GLN A 35 -6.36 0.81 11.70
C GLN A 35 -5.90 2.23 12.05
N ASP A 36 -4.61 2.40 12.33
CA ASP A 36 -3.99 3.70 12.61
C ASP A 36 -3.50 4.42 11.33
N ALA A 37 -3.81 3.89 10.14
CA ALA A 37 -3.46 4.55 8.89
C ALA A 37 -4.28 5.82 8.67
N ILE A 38 -3.62 6.87 8.17
CA ILE A 38 -4.24 8.09 7.70
C ILE A 38 -4.57 7.92 6.22
N ILE A 39 -5.84 8.15 5.88
CA ILE A 39 -6.37 7.89 4.54
C ILE A 39 -6.74 9.20 3.87
N GLY A 40 -6.01 9.53 2.81
CA GLY A 40 -6.22 10.71 1.98
C GLY A 40 -6.94 10.35 0.69
N SER A 41 -8.25 10.58 0.65
CA SER A 41 -9.09 10.43 -0.55
C SER A 41 -9.41 11.80 -1.18
N GLY A 42 -8.38 12.64 -1.38
CA GLY A 42 -8.56 14.00 -1.90
C GLY A 42 -8.90 14.07 -3.39
N ASP A 43 -8.55 13.03 -4.14
CA ASP A 43 -8.88 12.87 -5.56
C ASP A 43 -9.61 11.52 -5.72
N PRO A 44 -10.75 11.45 -6.43
CA PRO A 44 -11.50 10.20 -6.59
C PRO A 44 -10.72 9.08 -7.31
N ARG A 45 -9.60 9.42 -7.97
CA ARG A 45 -8.72 8.46 -8.64
C ARG A 45 -7.48 8.12 -7.84
N LEU A 46 -7.26 8.75 -6.69
CA LEU A 46 -6.06 8.54 -5.89
C LEU A 46 -6.43 8.25 -4.43
N LEU A 47 -5.80 7.24 -3.88
CA LEU A 47 -5.87 6.91 -2.47
C LEU A 47 -4.48 7.05 -1.86
N ALA A 48 -4.28 8.06 -1.02
CA ALA A 48 -3.10 8.13 -0.17
C ALA A 48 -3.36 7.36 1.13
N VAL A 49 -2.41 6.51 1.51
CA VAL A 49 -2.45 5.76 2.77
C VAL A 49 -1.13 5.99 3.47
N GLU A 50 -1.14 6.83 4.50
CA GLU A 50 0.00 7.08 5.38
C GLU A 50 -0.09 6.20 6.62
N LEU A 51 0.99 5.51 6.94
CA LEU A 51 1.03 4.57 8.04
C LEU A 51 2.45 4.40 8.58
N GLU A 52 2.53 3.81 9.76
CA GLU A 52 3.78 3.60 10.46
C GLU A 52 3.90 2.12 10.85
N VAL A 53 4.95 1.45 10.39
CA VAL A 53 5.12 0.00 10.58
C VAL A 53 6.54 -0.32 11.02
N ASP A 54 6.65 -1.18 12.03
CA ASP A 54 7.91 -1.72 12.51
C ASP A 54 8.42 -2.84 11.60
N GLY A 55 9.69 -2.79 11.22
CA GLY A 55 10.33 -3.87 10.46
C GLY A 55 11.85 -3.80 10.42
N ASP A 56 12.45 -4.72 9.68
CA ASP A 56 13.90 -4.78 9.51
C ASP A 56 14.41 -3.86 8.39
N ASP A 57 13.60 -3.60 7.37
CA ASP A 57 13.98 -2.80 6.21
C ASP A 57 12.77 -2.12 5.55
N ALA A 58 12.94 -0.86 5.15
CA ALA A 58 11.89 -0.04 4.56
C ALA A 58 11.25 -0.69 3.32
N GLU A 59 12.06 -1.29 2.44
CA GLU A 59 11.57 -1.96 1.22
C GLU A 59 10.68 -3.15 1.55
N THR A 60 11.12 -3.99 2.48
CA THR A 60 10.35 -5.18 2.89
C THR A 60 9.03 -4.78 3.54
N VAL A 61 9.05 -3.74 4.39
CA VAL A 61 7.87 -3.21 5.05
C VAL A 61 6.90 -2.63 4.02
N ILE A 62 7.37 -1.73 3.15
CA ILE A 62 6.58 -1.08 2.10
C ILE A 62 5.95 -2.12 1.17
N LEU A 63 6.72 -3.13 0.74
CA LEU A 63 6.22 -4.21 -0.12
C LEU A 63 5.12 -5.03 0.57
N THR A 64 5.31 -5.34 1.85
CA THR A 64 4.35 -6.13 2.63
C THR A 64 3.04 -5.37 2.78
N VAL A 65 3.12 -4.09 3.15
CA VAL A 65 1.97 -3.19 3.29
C VAL A 65 1.26 -3.01 1.96
N ALA A 66 1.98 -2.59 0.91
CA ALA A 66 1.40 -2.36 -0.41
C ALA A 66 0.67 -3.60 -0.91
N ARG A 67 1.25 -4.80 -0.70
CA ARG A 67 0.61 -6.06 -1.06
C ARG A 67 -0.62 -6.37 -0.21
N SER A 68 -0.59 -6.08 1.09
CA SER A 68 -1.75 -6.29 1.97
C SER A 68 -2.91 -5.38 1.55
N LEU A 69 -2.63 -4.10 1.31
CA LEU A 69 -3.60 -3.12 0.83
C LEU A 69 -4.18 -3.50 -0.53
N LEU A 70 -3.33 -3.84 -1.52
CA LEU A 70 -3.76 -4.23 -2.87
C LEU A 70 -4.67 -5.48 -2.91
N LYS A 71 -4.69 -6.30 -1.85
CA LYS A 71 -5.61 -7.44 -1.74
C LYS A 71 -7.02 -7.04 -1.31
N HIS A 72 -7.14 -5.96 -0.52
CA HIS A 72 -8.40 -5.46 0.00
C HIS A 72 -8.96 -4.32 -0.89
N LEU A 73 -8.08 -3.60 -1.58
CA LEU A 73 -8.43 -2.54 -2.52
C LEU A 73 -9.03 -3.08 -3.83
N PRO A 74 -9.82 -2.25 -4.55
CA PRO A 74 -10.48 -2.66 -5.78
C PRO A 74 -9.50 -3.17 -6.85
N LYS A 75 -9.92 -4.16 -7.64
CA LYS A 75 -9.13 -4.73 -8.73
C LYS A 75 -8.80 -3.65 -9.77
N GLY A 76 -7.54 -3.56 -10.15
CA GLY A 76 -7.03 -2.50 -11.02
C GLY A 76 -6.31 -1.38 -10.27
N THR A 77 -6.34 -1.40 -8.94
CA THR A 77 -5.53 -0.51 -8.12
C THR A 77 -4.04 -0.80 -8.31
N ALA A 78 -3.25 0.26 -8.50
CA ALA A 78 -1.81 0.19 -8.70
C ALA A 78 -1.11 1.23 -7.81
N LEU A 79 0.07 0.88 -7.29
CA LEU A 79 0.90 1.82 -6.54
C LEU A 79 1.45 2.87 -7.52
N ARG A 80 1.18 4.15 -7.24
CA ARG A 80 1.55 5.30 -8.06
C ARG A 80 2.76 6.03 -7.52
N GLU A 81 2.86 6.15 -6.20
CA GLU A 81 3.92 6.88 -5.52
C GLU A 81 4.15 6.35 -4.10
N VAL A 82 5.37 6.54 -3.59
CA VAL A 82 5.77 6.22 -2.22
C VAL A 82 6.47 7.45 -1.66
N ARG A 83 6.09 7.89 -0.46
CA ARG A 83 6.69 9.04 0.22
C ARG A 83 7.02 8.71 1.68
N PRO A 84 8.10 9.27 2.28
CA PRO A 84 9.22 9.89 1.59
C PRO A 84 9.91 8.87 0.65
N ASP A 85 10.85 9.32 -0.19
CA ASP A 85 11.57 8.46 -1.15
C ASP A 85 12.57 7.53 -0.42
N LEU A 86 12.04 6.65 0.44
CA LEU A 86 12.77 5.64 1.19
C LEU A 86 13.23 4.52 0.25
N VAL A 87 12.49 4.31 -0.84
CA VAL A 87 12.69 3.24 -1.81
C VAL A 87 12.30 3.71 -3.21
N SER A 88 12.96 3.13 -4.22
CA SER A 88 12.62 3.40 -5.62
C SER A 88 11.30 2.74 -6.00
N LEU A 89 10.32 3.53 -6.45
CA LEU A 89 9.02 3.05 -6.93
C LEU A 89 9.16 1.93 -7.97
N ALA A 90 10.15 2.02 -8.87
CA ALA A 90 10.40 1.02 -9.90
C ALA A 90 10.72 -0.36 -9.32
N ASP A 91 11.51 -0.40 -8.24
CA ASP A 91 11.90 -1.65 -7.58
C ASP A 91 10.71 -2.26 -6.82
N VAL A 92 9.95 -1.41 -6.13
CA VAL A 92 8.71 -1.81 -5.45
C VAL A 92 7.68 -2.34 -6.46
N ALA A 93 7.49 -1.65 -7.59
CA ALA A 93 6.58 -2.07 -8.65
C ALA A 93 7.02 -3.41 -9.27
N GLU A 94 8.30 -3.56 -9.62
CA GLU A 94 8.85 -4.80 -10.16
C GLU A 94 8.59 -5.97 -9.21
N ARG A 95 8.88 -5.81 -7.92
CA ARG A 95 8.66 -6.86 -6.91
C ARG A 95 7.19 -7.16 -6.66
N LEU A 96 6.30 -6.17 -6.72
CA LEU A 96 4.85 -6.35 -6.65
C LEU A 96 4.32 -7.12 -7.86
N GLU A 97 4.82 -6.81 -9.07
CA GLU A 97 4.43 -7.47 -10.32
C GLU A 97 4.95 -8.92 -10.40
N VAL A 98 6.21 -9.16 -10.03
CA VAL A 98 6.84 -10.48 -9.98
C VAL A 98 6.10 -11.42 -9.01
N ARG A 99 5.61 -10.89 -7.88
CA ARG A 99 4.84 -11.67 -6.89
C ARG A 99 3.35 -11.79 -7.21
N ARG A 100 2.76 -10.91 -8.03
CA ARG A 100 1.37 -11.08 -8.54
C ARG A 100 1.24 -12.37 -9.36
N GLN A 101 2.25 -12.73 -10.14
CA GLN A 101 2.29 -14.02 -10.84
C GLN A 101 2.46 -15.24 -9.92
N ALA A 102 2.97 -15.05 -8.69
CA ALA A 102 3.15 -16.15 -7.73
C ALA A 102 1.88 -16.46 -6.91
N LEU A 103 0.84 -15.62 -6.97
CA LEU A 103 -0.38 -15.75 -6.15
C LEU A 103 -1.64 -16.10 -6.95
N GLN A 104 -1.51 -16.29 -8.26
CA GLN A 104 -2.56 -16.80 -9.14
C GLN A 104 -2.64 -18.35 -9.18
N HIS A 105 -1.96 -19.03 -8.25
CA HIS A 105 -2.08 -20.47 -8.06
C HIS A 105 -2.26 -20.81 -6.59
N VAL A 106 -3.52 -20.82 -6.13
CA VAL A 106 -4.08 -21.78 -5.15
C VAL A 106 -5.60 -21.74 -5.22
#